data_AF-F5H9F7-F1
#
_entry.id   AF-F5H9F7-F1
#
_cell.length_a   1.000
_cell.length_b   1.000
_cell.length_c   1.000
_cell.angle_alpha   90.00
_cell.angle_beta   90.00
_cell.angle_gamma   90.00
#
_symmetry.space_group_name_H-M   'P 1'
#
loop_
_entity.id
_entity.type
_entity.pdbx_description
1 polymer ?
#
loop_
_entity_poly.entity_id
_entity_poly.type
_entity_poly.pdbx_seq_one_letter_code
_entity_poly.pdbx_strand_id
1 'polypeptide(L)'
;MFKNEYQGGAFVEIFSAQGKNPGAKWKILGSPSVIWKEFDKEVKSFVFVLEGSSQTNKIQLPKENKQSLGLIQRFLVLQIYVPLGQDFSTELLITDLGNIKRRLYLSTVHKELSSTPLHAKIPLFMIKRKIWCNLCIDLVAFTSEIFKGAVFQSLDGIVVSANCKLRKIFTLKSKPQDTADKDGNSAPWNS
;
A
#
# COMPACT_ATOMS: atom_id res chain seq x y z
N MET A 1 3.96 16.33 -4.29
CA MET A 1 5.31 15.75 -4.32
C MET A 1 5.62 15.26 -5.72
N PHE A 2 4.76 14.42 -6.30
CA PHE A 2 4.91 13.82 -7.63
C PHE A 2 4.11 14.52 -8.74
N LYS A 3 3.31 15.54 -8.41
CA LYS A 3 2.45 16.27 -9.38
C LYS A 3 3.19 16.79 -10.61
N ASN A 4 4.44 17.22 -10.45
CA ASN A 4 5.28 17.76 -11.52
C ASN A 4 6.29 16.74 -12.06
N GLU A 5 6.25 15.50 -11.56
CA GLU A 5 7.11 14.41 -12.04
C GLU A 5 6.41 13.66 -13.19
N TYR A 6 7.20 13.06 -14.08
CA TYR A 6 6.66 12.25 -15.17
C TYR A 6 6.05 10.94 -14.62
N GLN A 7 4.74 10.77 -14.83
CA GLN A 7 3.99 9.57 -14.41
C GLN A 7 3.44 8.76 -15.58
N GLY A 8 3.85 9.07 -16.82
CA GLY A 8 3.38 8.40 -18.04
C GLY A 8 4.00 7.01 -18.27
N GLY A 9 5.05 6.66 -17.52
CA GLY A 9 5.74 5.38 -17.60
C GLY A 9 4.94 4.21 -17.00
N ALA A 10 5.56 3.02 -16.97
CA ALA A 10 4.92 1.81 -16.47
C ALA A 10 4.61 1.88 -14.96
N PHE A 11 5.50 2.52 -14.18
CA PHE A 11 5.38 2.63 -12.73
C PHE A 11 5.98 3.95 -12.22
N VAL A 12 5.61 4.35 -10.99
CA VAL A 12 6.26 5.42 -10.22
C VAL A 12 6.68 4.86 -8.87
N GLU A 13 7.98 4.87 -8.55
CA GLU A 13 8.48 4.39 -7.26
C GLU A 13 8.30 5.46 -6.17
N ILE A 14 7.63 5.10 -5.07
CA ILE A 14 7.29 6.00 -3.96
C ILE A 14 8.17 5.70 -2.75
N PHE A 15 8.43 4.42 -2.51
CA PHE A 15 9.30 3.92 -1.46
C PHE A 15 10.07 2.69 -1.94
N SER A 16 11.34 2.64 -1.56
CA SER A 16 12.18 1.46 -1.62
C SER A 16 13.02 1.42 -0.36
N ALA A 17 13.06 0.28 0.32
CA ALA A 17 13.94 0.10 1.48
C ALA A 17 15.44 0.03 1.10
N GLN A 18 15.75 0.02 -0.20
CA GLN A 18 17.11 0.09 -0.72
C GLN A 18 17.69 1.53 -0.59
N GLY A 19 19.01 1.66 -0.68
CA GLY A 19 19.71 2.94 -0.53
C GLY A 19 19.99 3.35 0.92
N LYS A 20 20.66 4.50 1.10
CA LYS A 20 21.23 4.90 2.41
C LYS A 20 20.18 5.35 3.43
N ASN A 21 19.16 6.11 3.02
CA ASN A 21 18.15 6.66 3.93
C ASN A 21 16.72 6.58 3.35
N PRO A 22 16.12 5.38 3.27
CA PRO A 22 14.80 5.18 2.69
C PRO A 22 13.66 5.89 3.45
N GLY A 23 13.87 6.20 4.74
CA GLY A 23 12.92 6.93 5.58
C GLY A 23 12.96 8.46 5.43
N ALA A 24 13.93 9.03 4.69
CA ALA A 24 14.18 10.47 4.68
C ALA A 24 12.96 11.33 4.31
N LYS A 25 12.14 10.86 3.36
CA LYS A 25 10.93 11.56 2.91
C LYS A 25 9.69 11.26 3.77
N TRP A 26 9.73 10.20 4.57
CA TRP A 26 8.60 9.69 5.34
C TRP A 26 8.59 10.27 6.76
N LYS A 27 7.39 10.51 7.31
CA LYS A 27 7.23 10.73 8.75
C LYS A 27 7.17 9.37 9.41
N ILE A 28 8.15 9.09 10.27
CA ILE A 28 8.21 7.86 11.04
C ILE A 28 7.67 8.18 12.44
N LEU A 29 6.61 7.48 12.83
CA LEU A 29 6.09 7.48 14.19
C LEU A 29 6.44 6.11 14.79
N GLY A 30 7.33 6.09 15.79
CA GLY A 30 7.89 4.88 16.38
C GLY A 30 9.38 5.07 16.68
N SER A 31 9.89 4.36 17.68
CA SER A 31 11.33 4.38 18.00
C SER A 31 12.12 3.52 17.00
N PRO A 32 13.45 3.73 16.88
CA PRO A 32 14.33 2.87 16.08
C PRO A 32 14.33 1.39 16.49
N SER A 33 13.83 1.06 17.69
CA SER A 33 13.70 -0.32 18.16
C SER A 33 12.44 -1.04 17.64
N VAL A 34 11.46 -0.31 17.13
CA VAL A 34 10.20 -0.88 16.59
C VAL A 34 10.03 -0.61 15.10
N ILE A 35 10.76 0.38 14.56
CA ILE A 35 10.85 0.62 13.12
C ILE A 35 12.31 0.70 12.73
N TRP A 36 12.80 -0.32 12.03
CA TRP A 36 14.19 -0.39 11.57
C TRP A 36 14.30 -0.96 10.16
N LYS A 37 15.50 -0.86 9.62
CA LYS A 37 15.88 -1.43 8.33
C LYS A 37 16.69 -2.70 8.57
N GLU A 38 16.32 -3.80 7.90
CA GLU A 38 17.12 -5.03 7.94
C GLU A 38 17.23 -5.68 6.56
N PHE A 39 18.20 -6.58 6.40
CA PHE A 39 18.33 -7.40 5.20
C PHE A 39 17.48 -8.66 5.35
N ASP A 40 16.47 -8.81 4.51
CA ASP A 40 15.63 -10.00 4.47
C ASP A 40 16.20 -11.00 3.47
N LYS A 41 16.48 -12.22 3.97
CA LYS A 41 17.14 -13.28 3.20
C LYS A 41 16.23 -13.88 2.12
N GLU A 42 14.92 -13.92 2.35
CA GLU A 42 13.95 -14.53 1.42
C GLU A 42 13.86 -13.70 0.13
N VAL A 43 13.72 -12.39 0.26
CA VAL A 43 13.65 -11.45 -0.88
C VAL A 43 15.01 -10.88 -1.30
N LYS A 44 16.10 -11.32 -0.65
CA LYS A 44 17.49 -10.88 -0.86
C LYS A 44 17.61 -9.37 -0.99
N SER A 45 16.93 -8.64 -0.12
CA SER A 45 16.80 -7.19 -0.19
C SER A 45 16.66 -6.60 1.19
N PHE A 46 17.01 -5.32 1.32
CA PHE A 46 16.60 -4.57 2.49
C PHE A 46 15.09 -4.36 2.53
N VAL A 47 14.55 -4.32 3.74
CA VAL A 47 13.15 -4.09 4.07
C VAL A 47 13.05 -3.18 5.29
N PHE A 48 11.92 -2.51 5.44
CA PHE A 48 11.54 -1.81 6.66
C PHE A 48 10.67 -2.72 7.51
N VAL A 49 11.11 -3.03 8.72
CA VAL A 49 10.30 -3.75 9.70
C VAL A 49 9.58 -2.72 10.54
N LEU A 50 8.27 -2.90 10.69
CA LEU A 50 7.43 -2.11 11.59
C LEU A 50 6.76 -3.07 12.57
N GLU A 51 6.97 -2.89 13.87
CA GLU A 51 6.42 -3.75 14.93
C GLU A 51 5.70 -2.94 16.01
N GLY A 52 4.91 -3.63 16.83
CA GLY A 52 4.22 -3.07 17.98
C GLY A 52 2.81 -2.56 17.67
N SER A 53 2.37 -1.52 18.38
CA SER A 53 1.00 -1.02 18.24
C SER A 53 0.78 -0.31 16.91
N SER A 54 -0.16 -0.80 16.10
CA SER A 54 -0.55 -0.19 14.81
C SER A 54 -1.16 1.21 14.94
N GLN A 55 -1.56 1.60 16.15
CA GLN A 55 -2.09 2.93 16.45
C GLN A 55 -0.98 3.99 16.57
N THR A 56 0.15 3.61 17.18
CA THR A 56 1.26 4.52 17.47
C THR A 56 2.43 4.39 16.50
N ASN A 57 2.64 3.18 15.97
CA ASN A 57 3.80 2.84 15.15
C ASN A 57 3.39 2.77 13.68
N LYS A 58 3.86 3.72 12.88
CA LYS A 58 3.53 3.84 11.45
C LYS A 58 4.51 4.73 10.70
N ILE A 59 4.56 4.54 9.39
CA ILE A 59 5.21 5.48 8.48
C ILE A 59 4.17 6.17 7.61
N GLN A 60 4.37 7.46 7.34
CA GLN A 60 3.44 8.29 6.57
C GLN A 60 4.18 9.10 5.50
N LEU A 61 3.57 9.19 4.32
CA LEU A 61 3.97 10.11 3.25
C LEU A 61 2.73 10.81 2.69
N PRO A 62 2.71 12.15 2.55
CA PRO A 62 3.77 13.10 2.91
C PRO A 62 3.92 13.29 4.43
N LYS A 63 5.06 13.87 4.85
CA LYS A 63 5.35 14.17 6.26
C LYS A 63 4.32 15.09 6.91
N GLU A 64 3.84 16.05 6.14
CA GLU A 64 2.92 17.08 6.59
C GLU A 64 1.60 16.97 5.83
N ASN A 65 0.49 17.11 6.55
CA ASN A 65 -0.86 16.98 5.98
C ASN A 65 -1.21 18.11 4.98
N LYS A 66 -0.39 19.17 4.90
CA LYS A 66 -0.56 20.27 3.93
C LYS A 66 -0.01 19.93 2.54
N GLN A 67 0.90 18.96 2.46
CA GLN A 67 1.42 18.47 1.19
C GLN A 67 0.52 17.36 0.65
N SER A 68 0.60 17.12 -0.65
CA SER A 68 -0.05 15.98 -1.30
C SER A 68 0.94 15.24 -2.19
N LEU A 69 0.73 13.95 -2.41
CA LEU A 69 1.53 13.18 -3.37
C LEU A 69 1.23 13.63 -4.80
N GLY A 70 -0.05 13.63 -5.21
CA GLY A 70 -0.47 13.95 -6.58
C GLY A 70 -0.14 12.82 -7.56
N LEU A 71 -0.28 11.57 -7.14
CA LEU A 71 -0.05 10.39 -7.98
C LEU A 71 -1.32 10.02 -8.75
N ILE A 72 -1.23 9.84 -10.06
CA ILE A 72 -2.40 9.69 -10.95
C ILE A 72 -2.55 8.29 -11.56
N GLN A 73 -1.59 7.40 -11.33
CA GLN A 73 -1.65 6.03 -11.82
C GLN A 73 -2.71 5.21 -11.06
N ARG A 74 -3.39 4.31 -11.78
CA ARG A 74 -4.58 3.59 -11.30
C ARG A 74 -4.31 2.64 -10.13
N PHE A 75 -3.21 1.91 -10.18
CA PHE A 75 -2.93 0.85 -9.21
C PHE A 75 -1.85 1.31 -8.24
N LEU A 76 -2.08 1.08 -6.95
CA LEU A 76 -1.06 1.19 -5.91
C LEU A 76 -0.63 -0.21 -5.49
N VAL A 77 0.67 -0.46 -5.42
CA VAL A 77 1.24 -1.74 -5.00
C VAL A 77 2.12 -1.56 -3.78
N LEU A 78 1.82 -2.29 -2.71
CA LEU A 78 2.68 -2.44 -1.54
C LEU A 78 3.27 -3.85 -1.54
N GLN A 79 4.61 -3.95 -1.52
CA GLN A 79 5.29 -5.23 -1.36
C GLN A 79 5.53 -5.47 0.13
N ILE A 80 4.74 -6.37 0.70
CA ILE A 80 4.67 -6.56 2.15
C ILE A 80 4.76 -8.02 2.55
N TYR A 81 5.23 -8.24 3.77
CA TYR A 81 5.13 -9.49 4.50
C TYR A 81 4.40 -9.21 5.80
N VAL A 82 3.36 -9.98 6.10
CA VAL A 82 2.63 -9.88 7.37
C VAL A 82 2.87 -11.14 8.19
N PRO A 83 3.42 -11.03 9.42
CA PRO A 83 3.59 -12.17 10.32
C PRO A 83 2.27 -12.87 10.64
N LEU A 84 2.37 -14.12 11.09
CA LEU A 84 1.20 -14.86 11.57
C LEU A 84 0.69 -14.24 12.88
N GLY A 85 -0.64 -14.18 13.03
CA GLY A 85 -1.30 -13.68 14.25
C GLY A 85 -1.24 -12.16 14.43
N GLN A 86 -0.72 -11.41 13.45
CA GLN A 86 -0.55 -9.96 13.56
C GLN A 86 -1.47 -9.19 12.63
N ASP A 87 -2.07 -8.09 13.05
CA ASP A 87 -2.90 -7.30 12.14
C ASP A 87 -2.10 -6.33 11.27
N PHE A 88 -2.60 -6.09 10.06
CA PHE A 88 -2.01 -5.14 9.12
C PHE A 88 -3.05 -4.11 8.69
N SER A 89 -2.61 -2.86 8.58
CA SER A 89 -3.43 -1.79 8.00
C SER A 89 -2.61 -0.79 7.20
N THR A 90 -3.26 -0.19 6.21
CA THR A 90 -2.78 0.96 5.47
C THR A 90 -3.91 1.96 5.26
N GLU A 91 -3.59 3.24 5.34
CA GLU A 91 -4.54 4.32 5.09
C GLU A 91 -4.13 5.07 3.83
N LEU A 92 -5.08 5.32 2.95
CA LEU A 92 -4.87 6.07 1.72
C LEU A 92 -5.74 7.32 1.73
N LEU A 93 -5.14 8.46 1.43
CA LEU A 93 -5.85 9.69 1.15
C LEU A 93 -5.94 9.86 -0.36
N ILE A 94 -7.15 9.84 -0.91
CA ILE A 94 -7.41 10.09 -2.33
C ILE A 94 -8.17 11.41 -2.49
N THR A 95 -8.07 12.00 -3.68
CA THR A 95 -8.92 13.10 -4.14
C THR A 95 -9.67 12.64 -5.38
N ASP A 96 -10.96 12.96 -5.48
CA ASP A 96 -11.77 12.75 -6.68
C ASP A 96 -11.87 14.02 -7.54
N LEU A 97 -12.40 13.91 -8.77
CA LEU A 97 -12.55 15.05 -9.69
C LEU A 97 -13.50 16.15 -9.19
N GLY A 98 -14.32 15.86 -8.17
CA GLY A 98 -15.09 16.88 -7.44
C GLY A 98 -14.25 17.67 -6.44
N ASN A 99 -12.93 17.45 -6.40
CA ASN A 99 -11.99 17.94 -5.39
C ASN A 99 -12.35 17.51 -3.96
N ILE A 100 -13.06 16.40 -3.80
CA ILE A 100 -13.40 15.85 -2.49
C ILE A 100 -12.29 14.90 -2.05
N LYS A 101 -11.70 15.20 -0.89
CA LYS A 101 -10.72 14.33 -0.24
C LYS A 101 -11.41 13.20 0.51
N ARG A 102 -11.02 11.95 0.23
CA ARG A 102 -11.60 10.75 0.84
C ARG A 102 -10.52 9.86 1.44
N ARG A 103 -10.81 9.24 2.57
CA ARG A 103 -9.90 8.30 3.24
C ARG A 103 -10.33 6.86 3.07
N LEU A 104 -9.42 6.02 2.61
CA LEU A 104 -9.59 4.57 2.54
C LEU A 104 -8.79 3.96 3.69
N TYR A 105 -9.48 3.30 4.63
CA TYR A 105 -8.88 2.56 5.72
C TYR A 105 -8.91 1.08 5.37
N LEU A 106 -7.79 0.54 4.88
CA LEU A 106 -7.68 -0.87 4.55
C LEU A 106 -7.06 -1.62 5.74
N SER A 107 -7.75 -2.62 6.29
CA SER A 107 -7.26 -3.33 7.47
C SER A 107 -7.73 -4.78 7.56
N THR A 108 -6.91 -5.64 8.18
CA THR A 108 -7.29 -7.02 8.52
C THR A 108 -8.26 -7.12 9.68
N VAL A 109 -8.41 -6.08 10.50
CA VAL A 109 -9.33 -6.07 11.66
C VAL A 109 -10.77 -5.76 11.26
N HIS A 110 -10.97 -5.14 10.09
CA HIS A 110 -12.30 -4.82 9.60
C HIS A 110 -12.97 -6.07 9.07
N LYS A 111 -14.19 -6.35 9.55
CA LYS A 111 -14.96 -7.54 9.15
C LYS A 111 -15.94 -7.27 8.01
N GLU A 112 -16.26 -6.01 7.75
CA GLU A 112 -17.25 -5.61 6.76
C GLU A 112 -16.82 -4.29 6.10
N LEU A 113 -17.20 -4.12 4.83
CA LEU A 113 -17.07 -2.86 4.14
C LEU A 113 -18.09 -1.87 4.69
N SER A 114 -17.64 -0.70 5.12
CA SER A 114 -18.53 0.42 5.48
C SER A 114 -17.99 1.72 4.89
N SER A 115 -18.89 2.60 4.44
CA SER A 115 -18.50 3.87 3.85
C SER A 115 -19.42 5.01 4.27
N THR A 116 -18.83 6.20 4.30
CA THR A 116 -19.49 7.49 4.39
C THR A 116 -19.08 8.33 3.18
N PRO A 117 -19.65 9.52 2.96
CA PRO A 117 -19.20 10.40 1.88
C PRO A 117 -17.73 10.82 1.96
N LEU A 118 -17.03 10.67 3.09
CA LEU A 118 -15.64 11.15 3.24
C LEU A 118 -14.63 10.05 3.54
N HIS A 119 -15.08 8.84 3.93
CA HIS A 119 -14.16 7.75 4.20
C HIS A 119 -14.82 6.38 4.06
N ALA A 120 -14.00 5.35 3.92
CA ALA A 120 -14.41 3.96 3.89
C ALA A 120 -13.47 3.07 4.71
N LYS A 121 -14.04 2.06 5.37
CA LYS A 121 -13.32 1.00 6.06
C LYS A 121 -13.45 -0.26 5.23
N ILE A 122 -12.33 -0.79 4.76
CA ILE A 122 -12.24 -1.85 3.76
C ILE A 122 -11.51 -3.04 4.39
N PRO A 123 -12.16 -4.20 4.51
CA PRO A 123 -11.50 -5.43 4.94
C PRO A 123 -10.41 -5.90 3.98
N LEU A 124 -9.28 -6.36 4.53
CA LEU A 124 -8.20 -7.01 3.77
C LEU A 124 -8.27 -8.54 3.90
N PHE A 125 -9.39 -9.16 3.53
CA PHE A 125 -9.60 -10.60 3.70
C PHE A 125 -8.59 -11.48 2.95
N MET A 126 -8.12 -11.02 1.79
CA MET A 126 -7.27 -11.80 0.90
C MET A 126 -5.77 -11.68 1.20
N ILE A 127 -5.39 -10.99 2.28
CA ILE A 127 -3.96 -10.85 2.61
C ILE A 127 -3.41 -12.18 3.13
N LYS A 128 -2.46 -12.75 2.37
CA LYS A 128 -1.74 -13.95 2.79
C LYS A 128 -0.70 -13.58 3.86
N ARG A 129 -0.51 -14.47 4.82
CA ARG A 129 0.41 -14.30 5.98
C ARG A 129 1.59 -15.26 5.85
N LYS A 130 2.72 -14.93 6.50
CA LYS A 130 3.98 -15.69 6.43
C LYS A 130 4.56 -15.86 5.02
N ILE A 131 4.11 -15.05 4.06
CA ILE A 131 4.66 -15.00 2.71
C ILE A 131 4.76 -13.55 2.27
N TRP A 132 5.72 -13.25 1.41
CA TRP A 132 5.76 -11.97 0.71
C TRP A 132 4.64 -11.89 -0.33
N CYS A 133 3.92 -10.78 -0.35
CA CYS A 133 2.86 -10.54 -1.32
C CYS A 133 2.90 -9.12 -1.88
N ASN A 134 2.33 -8.96 -3.08
CA ASN A 134 2.07 -7.68 -3.69
C ASN A 134 0.61 -7.31 -3.40
N LEU A 135 0.36 -6.48 -2.40
CA LEU A 135 -0.96 -5.92 -2.17
C LEU A 135 -1.24 -4.86 -3.23
N CYS A 136 -2.02 -5.22 -4.24
CA CYS A 136 -2.41 -4.35 -5.35
C CYS A 136 -3.81 -3.77 -5.09
N ILE A 137 -3.91 -2.44 -5.09
CA ILE A 137 -5.13 -1.69 -4.82
C ILE A 137 -5.49 -0.91 -6.08
N ASP A 138 -6.69 -1.16 -6.62
CA ASP A 138 -7.23 -0.41 -7.75
C ASP A 138 -7.91 0.86 -7.24
N LEU A 139 -7.19 1.98 -7.27
CA LEU A 139 -7.65 3.25 -6.73
C LEU A 139 -8.85 3.79 -7.51
N VAL A 140 -8.89 3.56 -8.82
CA VAL A 140 -10.00 4.00 -9.68
C VAL A 140 -11.26 3.22 -9.35
N ALA A 141 -11.17 1.88 -9.29
CA ALA A 141 -12.31 1.04 -8.95
C ALA A 141 -12.82 1.33 -7.54
N PHE A 142 -11.92 1.39 -6.54
CA PHE A 142 -12.31 1.70 -5.16
C PHE A 142 -12.99 3.06 -5.05
N THR A 143 -12.51 4.07 -5.76
CA THR A 143 -13.14 5.40 -5.73
C THR A 143 -14.55 5.35 -6.31
N SER A 144 -14.71 4.72 -7.48
CA SER A 144 -15.99 4.66 -8.19
C SER A 144 -17.03 3.80 -7.44
N GLU A 145 -16.65 2.60 -7.04
CA GLU A 145 -17.58 1.62 -6.45
C GLU A 145 -18.01 2.03 -5.04
N ILE A 146 -17.08 2.51 -4.21
CA ILE A 146 -17.37 2.84 -2.81
C ILE A 146 -18.10 4.18 -2.68
N PHE A 147 -17.79 5.14 -3.55
CA PHE A 147 -18.32 6.51 -3.46
C PHE A 147 -19.28 6.86 -4.60
N LYS A 148 -20.10 5.89 -5.01
CA LYS A 148 -21.28 6.10 -5.89
C LYS A 148 -20.95 6.80 -7.20
N GLY A 149 -19.92 6.33 -7.90
CA GLY A 149 -19.51 6.84 -9.21
C GLY A 149 -18.52 8.02 -9.17
N ALA A 150 -17.94 8.32 -8.01
CA ALA A 150 -16.86 9.31 -7.93
C ALA A 150 -15.67 8.92 -8.82
N VAL A 151 -15.08 9.89 -9.50
CA VAL A 151 -13.97 9.65 -10.42
C VAL A 151 -12.66 9.98 -9.74
N PHE A 152 -11.77 8.99 -9.64
CA PHE A 152 -10.44 9.16 -9.06
C PHE A 152 -9.63 10.24 -9.79
N GLN A 153 -9.03 11.16 -9.03
CA GLN A 153 -8.13 12.19 -9.54
C GLN A 153 -6.69 11.90 -9.13
N SER A 154 -6.45 11.69 -7.83
CA SER A 154 -5.09 11.47 -7.31
C SER A 154 -5.06 10.70 -6.00
N LEU A 155 -3.98 9.96 -5.80
CA LEU A 155 -3.52 9.51 -4.49
C LEU A 155 -2.64 10.61 -3.90
N ASP A 156 -2.97 11.04 -2.69
CA ASP A 156 -2.40 12.22 -2.05
C ASP A 156 -1.75 11.95 -0.70
N GLY A 157 -1.97 10.77 -0.12
CA GLY A 157 -1.29 10.34 1.10
C GLY A 157 -1.36 8.83 1.30
N ILE A 158 -0.31 8.29 1.93
CA ILE A 158 -0.15 6.87 2.25
C ILE A 158 0.34 6.78 3.70
N VAL A 159 -0.30 5.93 4.49
CA VAL A 159 0.12 5.53 5.82
C VAL A 159 0.24 4.01 5.85
N VAL A 160 1.35 3.49 6.36
CA VAL A 160 1.54 2.05 6.60
C VAL A 160 1.77 1.87 8.09
N SER A 161 0.89 1.12 8.75
CA SER A 161 0.98 0.84 10.18
C SER A 161 1.80 -0.41 10.47
N ALA A 162 2.19 -0.56 11.74
CA ALA A 162 3.00 -1.66 12.23
C ALA A 162 2.41 -3.06 12.02
N ASN A 163 3.27 -4.03 12.33
CA ASN A 163 3.21 -5.46 12.16
C ASN A 163 3.29 -5.95 10.71
N CYS A 164 4.25 -5.36 9.98
CA CYS A 164 4.63 -5.84 8.66
C CYS A 164 6.12 -5.61 8.39
N LYS A 165 6.64 -6.34 7.41
CA LYS A 165 7.85 -5.93 6.68
C LYS A 165 7.43 -5.29 5.36
N LEU A 166 8.01 -4.16 5.03
CA LEU A 166 7.74 -3.38 3.83
C LEU A 166 8.99 -3.30 2.96
N ARG A 167 8.90 -3.76 1.70
CA ARG A 167 10.03 -3.72 0.77
C ARG A 167 9.96 -2.51 -0.17
N LYS A 168 8.82 -2.32 -0.84
CA LYS A 168 8.59 -1.25 -1.83
C LYS A 168 7.14 -0.78 -1.81
N ILE A 169 6.95 0.48 -2.21
CA ILE A 169 5.65 1.06 -2.58
C ILE A 169 5.82 1.76 -3.91
N PHE A 170 4.95 1.44 -4.86
CA PHE A 170 4.95 2.05 -6.19
C PHE A 170 3.55 2.03 -6.78
N THR A 171 3.30 2.89 -7.76
CA THR A 171 2.08 2.80 -8.57
C THR A 171 2.34 2.13 -9.90
N LEU A 172 1.29 1.58 -10.53
CA LEU A 172 1.29 1.04 -11.88
C LEU A 172 0.17 1.67 -12.71
N LYS A 173 0.44 1.89 -13.99
CA LYS A 173 -0.59 2.32 -14.95
C LYS A 173 -1.57 1.20 -15.30
N SER A 174 -1.05 -0.01 -15.46
CA SER A 174 -1.81 -1.19 -15.88
C SER A 174 -1.90 -2.22 -14.76
N LYS A 175 -2.91 -3.08 -14.80
CA LYS A 175 -3.09 -4.14 -13.80
C LYS A 175 -1.86 -5.05 -13.82
N PRO A 176 -1.23 -5.35 -12.68
CA PRO A 176 -0.15 -6.32 -12.64
C PRO A 176 -0.68 -7.71 -13.06
N GLN A 177 0.18 -8.52 -13.70
CA GLN A 177 -0.17 -9.91 -13.97
C GLN A 177 -0.41 -10.64 -12.66
N ASP A 178 -1.55 -11.34 -12.57
CA ASP A 178 -1.86 -12.12 -11.39
C ASP A 178 -0.94 -13.36 -11.36
N THR A 179 -0.23 -13.54 -10.24
CA THR A 179 0.64 -14.69 -10.02
C THR A 179 0.06 -15.64 -8.98
N ALA A 180 -1.15 -15.38 -8.46
CA ALA A 180 -1.76 -16.19 -7.41
C ALA A 180 -2.20 -17.59 -7.89
N ASP A 181 -2.34 -17.80 -9.21
CA ASP A 181 -2.93 -19.01 -9.81
C ASP A 181 -1.90 -20.03 -10.36
N LYS A 182 -0.61 -19.90 -10.05
CA LYS A 182 0.42 -20.83 -10.58
C LYS A 182 0.64 -22.13 -9.79
N ASP A 183 -0.25 -22.47 -8.85
CA ASP A 183 -0.20 -23.74 -8.08
C ASP A 183 -1.35 -24.70 -8.44
N GLY A 184 -1.83 -24.68 -9.68
CA GLY A 184 -2.94 -25.53 -10.13
C GLY A 184 -2.80 -26.03 -11.56
N ASN A 185 -2.18 -27.20 -11.71
CA ASN A 185 -2.35 -28.13 -12.83
C ASN A 185 -1.74 -27.73 -14.20
N SER A 186 -0.51 -28.20 -14.44
CA SER A 186 -0.12 -28.65 -15.78
C SER A 186 0.72 -29.92 -15.65
N ALA A 187 0.06 -31.04 -15.36
CA ALA A 187 0.60 -32.33 -15.74
C ALA A 187 0.63 -32.40 -17.28
N PRO A 188 1.76 -32.74 -17.92
CA PRO A 188 1.80 -32.88 -19.36
C PRO A 188 1.03 -34.14 -19.74
N TRP A 189 0.01 -33.97 -20.57
CA TRP A 189 -0.60 -35.06 -21.31
C TRP A 189 0.45 -35.64 -22.27
N ASN A 190 0.89 -36.86 -22.00
CA ASN A 190 1.55 -37.74 -22.97
C ASN A 190 0.99 -39.14 -22.76
N SER A 191 0.03 -39.54 -23.59
CA SER A 191 -0.15 -40.85 -24.25
C SER A 191 -1.50 -40.86 -24.96
#